data_AF-A0AAV7FUG7-F1
#
_entry.id   AF-A0AAV7FUG7-F1
#
_cell.length_a   1.000
_cell.length_b   1.000
_cell.length_c   1.000
_cell.angle_alpha   90.00
_cell.angle_beta   90.00
_cell.angle_gamma   90.00
#
_symmetry.space_group_name_H-M   'P 1'
#
loop_
_entity.id
_entity.type
_entity.pdbx_description
1 polymer ?
#
loop_
_entity_poly.entity_id
_entity_poly.type
_entity_poly.pdbx_seq_one_letter_code
_entity_poly.pdbx_strand_id
1 'polypeptide(L)'
;MLVNADIFGLSFLLHELMGERSHRQLVTTMEFYRHPKFTHFVNEHFCEAIVIEYLPTGIFSDSFEMQCLVGREELPSALSNISVVEIHINVMSDAQKIVVQLPLHSRYPLLNSSDYISITIGKPHLFIRCKPKISRTSTYSWTIIDLGVFVTWRIPCGNALHTRAVTIITFLSSIFCSLFIVLSTMYHSKKGKSKME
;
A
#
# COMPACT_ATOMS: atom_id res chain seq x y z
N MET A 1 -20.80 23.98 -5.13
CA MET A 1 -22.09 23.28 -5.34
C MET A 1 -21.81 21.78 -5.28
N LEU A 2 -22.44 21.06 -4.34
CA LEU A 2 -22.47 19.60 -4.37
C LEU A 2 -23.28 19.17 -5.59
N VAL A 3 -22.71 18.32 -6.44
CA VAL A 3 -23.47 17.65 -7.51
C VAL A 3 -24.31 16.56 -6.85
N ASN A 4 -25.54 16.38 -7.32
CA ASN A 4 -26.47 15.37 -6.81
C ASN A 4 -25.74 14.04 -6.57
N ALA A 5 -25.67 13.63 -5.29
CA ALA A 5 -25.08 12.37 -4.86
C ALA A 5 -25.67 11.17 -5.64
N ASP A 6 -26.89 11.32 -6.16
CA ASP A 6 -27.61 10.35 -6.98
C ASP A 6 -26.90 9.97 -8.29
N ILE A 7 -26.03 10.82 -8.86
CA ILE A 7 -25.35 10.52 -10.14
C ILE A 7 -24.22 9.50 -9.94
N PHE A 8 -23.54 9.53 -8.79
CA PHE A 8 -22.34 8.75 -8.52
C PHE A 8 -22.54 7.67 -7.45
N GLY A 9 -23.76 7.14 -7.31
CA GLY A 9 -24.02 6.06 -6.38
C GLY A 9 -23.21 4.79 -6.71
N LEU A 10 -22.79 4.08 -5.67
CA LEU A 10 -22.12 2.77 -5.78
C LEU A 10 -23.13 1.63 -5.75
N SER A 11 -23.07 0.74 -6.72
CA SER A 11 -23.82 -0.52 -6.72
C SER A 11 -23.08 -1.64 -5.99
N PHE A 12 -21.75 -1.61 -6.02
CA PHE A 12 -20.92 -2.62 -5.39
C PHE A 12 -19.62 -2.02 -4.88
N LEU A 13 -19.20 -2.48 -3.71
CA LEU A 13 -17.93 -2.16 -3.09
C LEU A 13 -17.34 -3.44 -2.51
N LEU A 14 -16.13 -3.76 -2.93
CA LEU A 14 -15.31 -4.80 -2.32
C LEU A 14 -13.99 -4.16 -1.89
N HIS A 15 -13.63 -4.43 -0.64
CA HIS A 15 -12.38 -3.99 -0.06
C HIS A 15 -11.79 -5.20 0.64
N GLU A 16 -10.73 -5.77 0.08
CA GLU A 16 -10.17 -7.03 0.55
C GLU A 16 -8.66 -7.08 0.48
N LEU A 17 -8.08 -7.96 1.29
CA LEU A 17 -6.65 -8.20 1.32
C LEU A 17 -6.34 -9.51 0.59
N MET A 18 -5.65 -9.40 -0.54
CA MET A 18 -5.14 -10.55 -1.30
C MET A 18 -3.66 -10.81 -1.02
N GLY A 19 -3.18 -12.00 -1.39
CA GLY A 19 -1.78 -12.41 -1.26
C GLY A 19 -1.50 -13.30 -0.04
N GLU A 20 -0.23 -13.55 0.26
CA GLU A 20 0.20 -14.39 1.38
C GLU A 20 1.34 -13.73 2.17
N ARG A 21 1.41 -14.02 3.48
CA ARG A 21 2.48 -13.55 4.38
C ARG A 21 2.54 -12.01 4.48
N SER A 22 3.74 -11.42 4.39
CA SER A 22 4.06 -10.02 4.67
C SER A 22 3.89 -9.07 3.49
N HIS A 23 3.73 -9.61 2.27
CA HIS A 23 3.40 -8.83 1.09
C HIS A 23 1.95 -9.13 0.73
N ARG A 24 1.13 -8.09 0.71
CA ARG A 24 -0.30 -8.20 0.47
C ARG A 24 -0.71 -7.17 -0.56
N GLN A 25 -1.84 -7.40 -1.18
CA GLN A 25 -2.47 -6.42 -2.07
C GLN A 25 -3.80 -6.04 -1.46
N LEU A 26 -3.96 -4.75 -1.16
CA LEU A 26 -5.25 -4.20 -0.81
C LEU A 26 -6.00 -3.90 -2.10
N VAL A 27 -7.06 -4.66 -2.34
CA VAL A 27 -7.88 -4.56 -3.55
C VAL A 27 -9.17 -3.84 -3.19
N THR A 28 -9.35 -2.65 -3.75
CA THR A 28 -10.57 -1.87 -3.64
C THR A 28 -11.26 -1.88 -5.01
N THR A 29 -12.34 -2.64 -5.13
CA THR A 29 -13.21 -2.68 -6.31
C THR A 29 -14.47 -1.87 -6.04
N MET A 30 -14.72 -0.90 -6.90
CA MET A 30 -15.87 -0.01 -6.85
C MET A 30 -16.63 -0.12 -8.17
N GLU A 31 -17.93 -0.37 -8.10
CA GLU A 31 -18.81 -0.33 -9.27
C GLU A 31 -19.90 0.72 -9.07
N PHE A 32 -20.07 1.59 -10.06
CA PHE A 32 -21.06 2.66 -10.06
C PHE A 32 -22.36 2.19 -10.71
N TYR A 33 -23.49 2.71 -10.21
CA TYR A 33 -24.79 2.47 -10.84
C TYR A 33 -24.77 2.95 -12.29
N ARG A 34 -25.36 2.14 -13.17
CA ARG A 34 -25.58 2.54 -14.56
C ARG A 34 -26.74 3.52 -14.62
N HIS A 35 -26.47 4.78 -14.30
CA HIS A 35 -27.46 5.84 -14.43
C HIS A 35 -27.34 6.48 -15.83
N PRO A 36 -28.43 6.63 -16.62
CA PRO A 36 -28.34 7.23 -17.96
C PRO A 36 -27.78 8.67 -17.93
N LYS A 37 -27.99 9.38 -16.81
CA LYS A 37 -27.37 10.71 -16.58
C LYS A 37 -25.86 10.66 -16.30
N PHE A 38 -25.31 9.54 -15.84
CA PHE A 38 -23.88 9.40 -15.54
C PHE A 38 -23.04 9.58 -16.81
N THR A 39 -23.36 8.82 -17.87
CA THR A 39 -22.65 8.88 -19.15
C THR A 39 -22.70 10.28 -19.76
N HIS A 40 -23.89 10.91 -19.75
CA HIS A 40 -24.04 12.28 -20.23
C HIS A 40 -23.18 13.27 -19.43
N PHE A 41 -23.22 13.18 -18.10
CA PHE A 41 -22.50 14.07 -17.21
C PHE A 41 -20.97 13.96 -17.38
N VAL A 42 -20.44 12.73 -17.40
CA VAL A 42 -19.00 12.46 -17.60
C VAL A 42 -18.53 12.82 -19.03
N ASN A 43 -19.44 12.84 -20.00
CA ASN A 43 -19.12 13.32 -21.35
C ASN A 43 -18.99 14.85 -21.43
N GLU A 44 -19.74 15.60 -20.62
CA GLU A 44 -19.69 17.06 -20.57
C GLU A 44 -18.67 17.63 -19.57
N HIS A 45 -18.20 16.79 -18.64
CA HIS A 45 -17.29 17.18 -17.55
C HIS A 45 -15.99 16.35 -17.59
N PHE A 46 -14.88 16.95 -17.19
CA PHE A 46 -13.71 16.19 -16.78
C PHE A 46 -13.90 15.78 -15.33
N CYS A 47 -14.06 14.47 -15.09
CA CYS A 47 -14.25 13.90 -13.78
C CYS A 47 -13.04 13.06 -13.36
N GLU A 48 -12.70 13.16 -12.09
CA GLU A 48 -11.59 12.47 -11.47
C GLU A 48 -12.07 11.88 -10.14
N ALA A 49 -11.84 10.59 -9.97
CA ALA A 49 -12.01 9.89 -8.72
C ALA A 49 -10.70 9.93 -7.95
N ILE A 50 -10.76 10.39 -6.72
CA ILE A 50 -9.64 10.48 -5.80
C ILE A 50 -9.93 9.51 -4.65
N VAL A 51 -9.15 8.44 -4.58
CA VAL A 51 -9.23 7.43 -3.52
C VAL A 51 -8.13 7.72 -2.51
N ILE A 52 -8.50 7.89 -1.25
CA ILE A 52 -7.56 8.12 -0.15
C ILE A 52 -7.61 6.92 0.80
N GLU A 53 -6.49 6.21 0.90
CA GLU A 53 -6.30 5.09 1.81
C GLU A 53 -5.44 5.52 3.00
N TYR A 54 -5.94 5.33 4.21
CA TYR A 54 -5.20 5.59 5.45
C TYR A 54 -4.63 4.28 5.97
N LEU A 55 -3.31 4.15 5.91
CA LEU A 55 -2.61 2.96 6.36
C LEU A 55 -2.20 3.15 7.84
N PRO A 56 -2.47 2.14 8.69
CA PRO A 56 -2.13 2.19 10.10
C PRO A 56 -0.61 2.08 10.30
N THR A 57 -0.15 2.42 11.51
CA THR A 57 1.27 2.41 11.87
C THR A 57 1.92 1.06 11.59
N GLY A 58 3.08 1.09 10.93
CA GLY A 58 3.83 -0.11 10.55
C GLY A 58 3.36 -0.77 9.26
N ILE A 59 2.28 -0.30 8.63
CA ILE A 59 1.87 -0.69 7.27
C ILE A 59 2.27 0.43 6.32
N PHE A 60 2.79 0.06 5.15
CA PHE A 60 3.17 1.00 4.09
C PHE A 60 3.03 0.36 2.71
N SER A 61 2.84 1.19 1.70
CA SER A 61 2.98 0.81 0.29
C SER A 61 4.42 1.08 -0.15
N ASP A 62 5.00 0.19 -0.96
CA ASP A 62 6.35 0.42 -1.50
C ASP A 62 6.28 1.43 -2.66
N SER A 63 6.94 2.57 -2.47
CA SER A 63 7.11 3.61 -3.48
C SER A 63 7.69 3.10 -4.80
N PHE A 64 8.54 2.05 -4.80
CA PHE A 64 9.08 1.47 -6.03
C PHE A 64 7.99 0.72 -6.82
N GLU A 65 7.17 -0.06 -6.13
CA GLU A 65 6.02 -0.75 -6.76
C GLU A 65 4.98 0.27 -7.23
N MET A 66 4.78 1.38 -6.51
CA MET A 66 3.90 2.49 -6.94
C MET A 66 4.45 3.30 -8.13
N GLN A 67 5.76 3.51 -8.21
CA GLN A 67 6.41 4.20 -9.34
C GLN A 67 6.20 3.41 -10.64
N CYS A 68 6.20 2.07 -10.58
CA CYS A 68 5.85 1.22 -11.72
C CYS A 68 4.38 1.36 -12.15
N LEU A 69 3.47 1.76 -11.26
CA LEU A 69 2.05 1.93 -11.57
C LEU A 69 1.72 3.31 -12.18
N VAL A 70 2.42 4.39 -11.79
CA VAL A 70 2.00 5.77 -12.12
C VAL A 70 3.12 6.68 -12.65
N GLY A 71 4.39 6.26 -12.65
CA GLY A 71 5.48 7.10 -13.17
C GLY A 71 5.63 8.44 -12.42
N ARG A 72 5.42 8.45 -11.10
CA ARG A 72 5.55 9.63 -10.24
C ARG A 72 6.33 9.31 -8.96
N GLU A 73 7.15 10.27 -8.53
CA GLU A 73 7.99 10.20 -7.34
C GLU A 73 7.15 10.39 -6.07
N GLU A 74 7.16 9.39 -5.18
CA GLU A 74 6.73 9.56 -3.79
C GLU A 74 7.93 9.98 -2.92
N LEU A 75 7.69 10.87 -1.94
CA LEU A 75 8.67 11.20 -0.90
C LEU A 75 8.53 10.19 0.25
N PRO A 76 9.56 9.38 0.58
CA PRO A 76 9.46 8.42 1.66
C PRO A 76 9.40 9.14 3.01
N SER A 77 8.27 9.07 3.70
CA SER A 77 8.19 9.53 5.09
C SER A 77 8.69 8.45 6.03
N ALA A 78 10.00 8.41 6.26
CA ALA A 78 10.67 7.38 7.08
C ALA A 78 10.21 7.32 8.56
N LEU A 79 9.49 8.36 9.03
CA LEU A 79 9.08 8.58 10.44
C LEU A 79 7.58 8.89 10.61
N SER A 80 6.73 8.68 9.58
CA SER A 80 5.30 8.94 9.73
C SER A 80 4.61 7.81 10.52
N ASN A 81 3.86 8.19 11.56
CA ASN A 81 3.01 7.25 12.30
C ASN A 81 1.80 6.80 11.47
N ILE A 82 1.46 7.54 10.42
CA ILE A 82 0.35 7.29 9.51
C ILE A 82 0.90 7.49 8.10
N SER A 83 0.74 6.49 7.24
CA SER A 83 0.95 6.67 5.80
C SER A 83 -0.38 6.83 5.10
N VAL A 84 -0.43 7.73 4.12
CA VAL A 84 -1.64 8.06 3.37
C VAL A 84 -1.30 7.88 1.90
N VAL A 85 -2.12 7.11 1.19
CA VAL A 85 -1.98 6.90 -0.24
C VAL A 85 -3.15 7.56 -0.94
N GLU A 86 -2.85 8.51 -1.83
CA GLU A 86 -3.83 9.21 -2.65
C GLU A 86 -3.71 8.74 -4.10
N ILE A 87 -4.82 8.27 -4.67
CA ILE A 87 -4.86 7.66 -6.00
C ILE A 87 -5.84 8.43 -6.85
N HIS A 88 -5.33 9.03 -7.93
CA HIS A 88 -6.09 9.85 -8.86
C HIS A 88 -6.43 9.06 -10.12
N ILE A 89 -7.72 8.92 -10.41
CA ILE A 89 -8.24 8.08 -11.49
C ILE A 89 -9.16 8.93 -12.35
N ASN A 90 -8.88 9.03 -13.65
CA ASN A 90 -9.78 9.70 -14.58
C ASN A 90 -11.05 8.87 -14.77
N VAL A 91 -12.21 9.45 -14.48
CA VAL A 91 -13.50 8.79 -14.69
C VAL A 91 -13.90 9.01 -16.14
N MET A 92 -13.94 7.92 -16.90
CA MET A 92 -14.38 7.90 -18.29
C MET A 92 -15.82 7.37 -18.41
N SER A 93 -16.48 7.63 -19.53
CA SER A 93 -17.90 7.27 -19.75
C SER A 93 -18.15 5.75 -19.68
N ASP A 94 -17.14 4.96 -20.00
CA ASP A 94 -17.09 3.49 -19.95
C ASP A 94 -16.61 2.93 -18.59
N ALA A 95 -16.04 3.77 -17.73
CA ALA A 95 -15.50 3.40 -16.43
C ALA A 95 -16.62 3.18 -15.39
N GLN A 96 -17.44 2.14 -15.61
CA GLN A 96 -18.44 1.70 -14.64
C GLN A 96 -17.82 0.97 -13.45
N LYS A 97 -16.61 0.42 -13.63
CA LYS A 97 -15.87 -0.35 -12.64
C LYS A 97 -14.48 0.24 -12.49
N ILE A 98 -14.11 0.56 -11.26
CA ILE A 98 -12.77 0.99 -10.87
C ILE A 98 -12.19 -0.07 -9.96
N VAL A 99 -11.01 -0.58 -10.30
CA VAL A 99 -10.26 -1.53 -9.48
C VAL A 99 -8.94 -0.87 -9.12
N VAL A 100 -8.71 -0.70 -7.82
CA VAL A 100 -7.48 -0.20 -7.26
C VAL A 100 -6.77 -1.35 -6.58
N GLN A 101 -5.50 -1.55 -6.90
CA GLN A 101 -4.65 -2.55 -6.27
C GLN A 101 -3.46 -1.83 -5.66
N LEU A 102 -3.44 -1.77 -4.33
CA LEU A 102 -2.38 -1.14 -3.57
C LEU A 102 -1.48 -2.22 -2.95
N PRO A 103 -0.21 -2.34 -3.34
CA PRO A 103 0.72 -3.23 -2.67
C PRO A 103 0.97 -2.74 -1.25
N LEU A 104 0.89 -3.66 -0.29
CA LEU A 104 1.10 -3.40 1.12
C LEU A 104 2.20 -4.28 1.69
N HIS A 105 3.02 -3.66 2.52
CA HIS A 105 4.05 -4.29 3.31
C HIS A 105 3.85 -3.95 4.79
N SER A 106 4.05 -4.94 5.64
CA SER A 106 4.11 -4.75 7.09
C SER A 106 5.57 -4.68 7.54
N ARG A 107 5.93 -3.66 8.31
CA ARG A 107 7.14 -3.68 9.14
C ARG A 107 6.99 -4.77 10.20
N TYR A 108 8.12 -5.30 10.67
CA TYR A 108 8.13 -6.29 11.73
C TYR A 108 7.41 -5.76 12.97
N PRO A 109 6.24 -6.33 13.33
CA PRO A 109 5.54 -5.91 14.53
C PRO A 109 6.33 -6.33 15.77
N LEU A 110 6.03 -5.68 16.91
CA LEU A 110 6.58 -6.08 18.20
C LEU A 110 6.19 -7.53 18.51
N LEU A 111 7.10 -8.27 19.15
CA LEU A 111 6.84 -9.63 19.63
C LEU A 111 5.59 -9.61 20.52
N ASN A 112 4.67 -10.53 20.25
CA ASN A 112 3.45 -10.70 21.01
C ASN A 112 3.35 -12.16 21.50
N SER A 113 2.54 -12.41 22.53
CA SER A 113 2.30 -13.74 23.07
C SER A 113 1.47 -14.62 22.13
N SER A 114 0.62 -14.02 21.30
CA SER A 114 0.00 -14.68 20.17
C SER A 114 0.91 -14.50 18.97
N ASP A 115 1.40 -15.57 18.33
CA ASP A 115 2.34 -15.57 17.19
C ASP A 115 1.98 -14.62 16.02
N TYR A 116 0.77 -14.06 16.05
CA TYR A 116 0.23 -13.07 15.13
C TYR A 116 -0.31 -11.84 15.86
N ILE A 117 -0.20 -10.69 15.21
CA ILE A 117 -0.94 -9.47 15.52
C ILE A 117 -2.03 -9.25 14.47
N SER A 118 -3.18 -8.72 14.88
CA SER A 118 -4.25 -8.33 13.95
C SER A 118 -4.27 -6.81 13.85
N ILE A 119 -4.17 -6.29 12.63
CA ILE A 119 -4.24 -4.87 12.33
C ILE A 119 -5.48 -4.62 11.47
N THR A 120 -6.26 -3.62 11.82
CA THR A 120 -7.42 -3.20 11.03
C THR A 120 -7.03 -2.04 10.14
N ILE A 121 -7.23 -2.21 8.84
CA ILE A 121 -7.12 -1.15 7.84
C ILE A 121 -8.49 -0.46 7.77
N GLY A 122 -8.45 0.87 7.83
CA GLY A 122 -9.61 1.73 7.76
C GLY A 122 -10.35 1.61 6.42
N LYS A 123 -11.52 2.23 6.34
CA LYS A 123 -12.19 2.41 5.05
C LYS A 123 -11.45 3.41 4.16
N PRO A 124 -11.44 3.20 2.83
CA PRO A 124 -11.03 4.24 1.90
C PRO A 124 -12.01 5.40 1.88
N HIS A 125 -11.53 6.60 1.59
CA HIS A 125 -12.39 7.72 1.23
C HIS A 125 -12.38 7.93 -0.28
N LEU A 126 -13.57 8.01 -0.89
CA LEU A 126 -13.74 8.29 -2.31
C LEU A 126 -14.30 9.69 -2.51
N PHE A 127 -13.56 10.52 -3.24
CA PHE A 127 -13.98 11.82 -3.69
C PHE A 127 -14.11 11.83 -5.20
N ILE A 128 -15.16 12.43 -5.72
CA ILE A 128 -15.31 12.67 -7.16
C ILE A 128 -15.29 14.16 -7.40
N ARG A 129 -14.28 14.58 -8.15
CA ARG A 129 -14.06 15.97 -8.57
C ARG A 129 -14.40 16.09 -10.05
N CYS A 130 -15.36 16.94 -10.37
CA CYS A 130 -15.73 17.20 -11.77
C CYS A 130 -15.65 18.69 -12.11
N LYS A 131 -15.14 19.01 -13.30
CA LYS A 131 -15.15 20.35 -13.89
C LYS A 131 -15.78 20.33 -15.29
N PRO A 132 -16.56 21.34 -15.69
CA PRO A 132 -17.12 21.39 -17.04
C PRO A 132 -16.01 21.48 -18.11
N LYS A 133 -16.20 20.83 -19.26
CA LYS A 133 -15.21 20.88 -20.36
C LYS A 133 -15.17 22.24 -21.08
N ILE A 134 -16.32 22.92 -21.16
CA ILE A 134 -16.53 24.11 -22.00
C ILE A 134 -16.43 25.42 -21.18
N SER A 135 -16.47 25.35 -19.84
CA SER A 135 -16.47 26.56 -19.00
C SER A 135 -15.06 27.10 -18.75
N ARG A 136 -14.89 28.43 -18.87
CA ARG A 136 -13.68 29.17 -18.46
C ARG A 136 -13.59 29.41 -16.94
N THR A 137 -14.64 29.12 -16.18
CA THR A 137 -14.65 29.27 -14.72
C THR A 137 -14.20 27.98 -14.04
N SER A 138 -13.22 28.05 -13.13
CA SER A 138 -12.62 26.94 -12.37
C SER A 138 -13.52 26.38 -11.26
N THR A 139 -14.83 26.36 -11.45
CA THR A 139 -15.75 25.88 -10.42
C THR A 139 -15.76 24.36 -10.43
N TYR A 140 -15.07 23.76 -9.47
CA TYR A 140 -15.10 22.33 -9.24
C TYR A 140 -16.36 21.94 -8.47
N SER A 141 -16.98 20.85 -8.93
CA SER A 141 -17.99 20.13 -8.17
C SER A 141 -17.35 18.95 -7.46
N TRP A 142 -17.78 18.72 -6.23
CA TRP A 142 -17.26 17.67 -5.37
C TRP A 142 -18.41 16.80 -4.89
N THR A 143 -18.19 15.49 -4.92
CA THR A 143 -19.07 14.48 -4.33
C THR A 143 -18.22 13.59 -3.43
N ILE A 144 -18.69 13.34 -2.22
CA ILE A 144 -18.03 12.46 -1.25
C ILE A 144 -18.86 11.19 -1.18
N ILE A 145 -18.21 10.05 -1.28
CA ILE A 145 -18.85 8.74 -1.20
C ILE A 145 -18.22 7.99 -0.04
N ASP A 146 -19.04 7.64 0.95
CA ASP A 146 -18.60 6.89 2.11
C ASP A 146 -18.51 5.39 1.79
N LEU A 147 -17.34 4.79 2.01
CA LEU A 147 -17.07 3.38 1.75
C LEU A 147 -17.09 2.63 3.09
N GLY A 148 -18.07 1.79 3.36
CA GLY A 148 -18.31 1.27 4.71
C GLY A 148 -17.47 0.07 5.18
N VAL A 149 -16.40 -0.31 4.45
CA VAL A 149 -15.78 -1.63 4.61
C VAL A 149 -14.38 -1.53 5.21
N PHE A 150 -14.16 -2.25 6.30
CA PHE A 150 -12.86 -2.40 6.96
C PHE A 150 -12.25 -3.75 6.63
N VAL A 151 -10.92 -3.82 6.60
CA VAL A 151 -10.18 -5.06 6.34
C VAL A 151 -9.27 -5.37 7.51
N THR A 152 -9.27 -6.63 7.95
CA THR A 152 -8.37 -7.09 9.02
C THR A 152 -7.23 -7.91 8.44
N TRP A 153 -6.00 -7.51 8.74
CA TRP A 153 -4.79 -8.23 8.37
C TRP A 153 -4.14 -8.88 9.59
N ARG A 154 -3.99 -10.22 9.55
CA ARG A 154 -3.19 -10.97 10.52
C ARG A 154 -1.74 -11.08 10.06
N ILE A 155 -0.83 -10.44 10.78
CA ILE A 155 0.60 -10.38 10.49
C ILE A 155 1.35 -11.25 11.50
N PRO A 156 2.26 -12.13 11.06
CA PRO A 156 3.09 -12.90 11.99
C PRO A 156 4.06 -11.97 12.73
N CYS A 157 4.11 -12.06 14.05
CA CYS A 157 4.98 -11.25 14.91
C CYS A 157 6.10 -12.04 15.59
N GLY A 158 6.20 -13.35 15.32
CA GLY A 158 7.18 -14.22 15.94
C GLY A 158 6.78 -14.64 17.36
N ASN A 159 7.46 -15.67 17.85
CA ASN A 159 7.16 -16.30 19.14
C ASN A 159 8.23 -15.93 20.17
N ALA A 160 7.80 -15.28 21.25
CA ALA A 160 8.68 -14.86 22.35
C ALA A 160 9.44 -16.03 23.01
N LEU A 161 8.87 -17.24 23.03
CA LEU A 161 9.50 -18.44 23.60
C LEU A 161 10.74 -18.87 22.81
N HIS A 162 10.71 -18.71 21.49
CA HIS A 162 11.83 -19.09 20.63
C HIS A 162 12.85 -17.98 20.45
N THR A 163 12.49 -16.72 20.71
CA THR A 163 13.37 -15.56 20.52
C THR A 163 14.71 -15.75 21.20
N ARG A 164 14.74 -16.15 22.47
CA ARG A 164 16.01 -16.32 23.22
C ARG A 164 16.92 -17.35 22.58
N ALA A 165 16.38 -18.51 22.22
CA ALA A 165 17.17 -19.58 21.61
C ALA A 165 17.72 -19.17 20.25
N VAL A 166 16.87 -18.59 19.39
CA VAL A 166 17.26 -18.10 18.06
C VAL A 166 18.35 -17.04 18.19
N THR A 167 18.20 -16.05 19.08
CA THR A 167 19.20 -15.01 19.30
C THR A 167 20.56 -15.58 19.72
N ILE A 168 20.60 -16.53 20.66
CA ILE A 168 21.85 -17.15 21.12
C ILE A 168 22.53 -17.89 19.98
N ILE A 169 21.78 -18.71 19.22
CA ILE A 169 22.31 -19.50 18.11
C ILE A 169 22.84 -18.59 17.00
N THR A 170 22.06 -17.57 16.60
CA THR A 170 22.47 -16.60 15.58
C THR A 170 23.71 -15.83 16.01
N PHE A 171 23.81 -15.41 17.27
CA PHE A 171 24.97 -14.69 17.78
C PHE A 171 26.24 -15.56 17.73
N LEU A 172 26.18 -16.79 18.24
CA LEU A 172 27.30 -17.73 18.19
C LEU A 172 27.70 -18.02 16.74
N SER A 173 26.73 -18.30 15.88
CA SER A 173 26.96 -18.52 14.45
C SER A 173 27.65 -17.33 13.79
N SER A 174 27.24 -16.09 14.09
CA SER A 174 27.90 -14.90 13.55
C SER A 174 29.36 -14.79 13.99
N ILE A 175 29.67 -15.08 15.26
CA ILE A 175 31.05 -15.06 15.77
C ILE A 175 31.90 -16.09 15.03
N PHE A 176 31.41 -17.33 14.92
CA PHE A 176 32.14 -18.40 14.23
C PHE A 176 32.36 -18.08 12.75
N CYS A 177 31.34 -17.56 12.06
CA CYS A 177 31.46 -17.13 10.67
C CYS A 177 32.49 -15.99 10.51
N SER A 178 32.45 -14.97 11.37
CA SER A 178 33.40 -13.87 11.32
C SER A 178 34.84 -14.34 11.58
N LEU A 179 35.05 -15.20 12.58
CA LEU A 179 36.36 -15.78 12.86
C LEU A 179 36.87 -16.63 11.70
N PHE A 180 36.00 -17.45 11.10
CA PHE A 180 36.35 -18.26 9.94
C PHE A 180 36.79 -17.38 8.76
N ILE A 181 36.05 -16.31 8.45
CA ILE A 181 36.41 -15.37 7.39
C ILE A 181 37.77 -14.73 7.65
N VAL A 182 38.04 -14.28 8.88
CA VAL A 182 39.34 -13.67 9.25
C VAL A 182 40.48 -14.68 9.13
N LEU A 183 40.31 -15.91 9.63
CA LEU A 183 41.35 -16.93 9.55
C LEU A 183 41.63 -17.36 8.10
N SER A 184 40.57 -17.56 7.31
CA SER A 184 40.70 -17.88 5.89
C SER A 184 41.42 -16.77 5.13
N THR A 185 41.08 -15.50 5.36
CA THR A 185 41.75 -14.37 4.69
C THR A 185 43.21 -14.24 5.10
N MET A 186 43.54 -14.44 6.38
CA MET A 186 44.93 -14.48 6.86
C MET A 186 45.73 -15.63 6.23
N TYR A 187 45.14 -16.83 6.17
CA TYR A 187 45.79 -18.00 5.57
C TYR A 187 46.05 -17.81 4.07
N HIS A 188 45.07 -17.30 3.32
CA HIS A 188 45.23 -17.00 1.90
C HIS A 188 46.24 -15.87 1.65
N SER A 189 46.27 -14.84 2.49
CA SER A 189 47.26 -13.76 2.40
C SER A 189 48.69 -14.29 2.62
N LYS A 190 48.90 -15.16 3.61
CA LYS A 190 50.20 -15.80 3.85
C LYS A 190 50.64 -16.69 2.67
N LYS A 191 49.72 -17.48 2.11
CA LYS A 191 49.98 -18.34 0.94
C LYS A 191 50.26 -17.54 -0.33
N GLY A 192 49.68 -16.35 -0.48
CA GLY A 192 49.97 -15.42 -1.58
C GLY A 192 51.37 -14.82 -1.47
N LYS A 193 51.79 -14.44 -0.24
CA LYS A 193 53.14 -13.92 0.01
C LYS A 193 54.24 -14.97 -0.20
N SER A 194 54.03 -16.22 0.23
CA SER A 194 55.00 -17.30 0.03
C SER A 194 55.13 -17.81 -1.41
N LYS A 195 54.35 -17.27 -2.36
CA LYS A 195 54.41 -17.61 -3.79
C LYS A 195 55.14 -16.55 -4.63
N MET A 196 55.51 -15.42 -4.02
CA MET A 196 56.23 -14.30 -4.66
C MET A 196 57.69 -14.18 -4.18
N GLU A 197 58.10 -15.00 -3.20
CA GLU A 197 59.50 -15.34 -2.93
C GLU A 197 59.88 -16.62 -3.69
#